data_AF-A0A378UEY3-F1
#
_entry.id   AF-A0A378UEY3-F1
#
_cell.length_a   1.000
_cell.length_b   1.000
_cell.length_c   1.000
_cell.angle_alpha   90.00
_cell.angle_beta   90.00
_cell.angle_gamma   90.00
#
_symmetry.space_group_name_H-M   'P 1'
#
loop_
_entity.id
_entity.type
_entity.pdbx_description
1 polymer ?
#
loop_
_entity_poly.entity_id
_entity_poly.type
_entity_poly.pdbx_seq_one_letter_code
_entity_poly.pdbx_strand_id
1 'polypeptide(L)'
;MTLNQWVQGNANHEGLLENAQKIFDALHIPIRLDTLIDIPDSVGYCNYWVGSPKFWRAYMDFTEPFYRLIENDKANRFGMRSMVTHNNMPTYPLLPFFMERLPTLFLRLNPQFKYAAFNHYPDSLLRKAWGDTYPEMMACKAAKEQQDRAAFDTARNRLLEKLQRYEQTGKTKP
;
A
#
# COMPACT_ATOMS: atom_id res chain seq x y z
N MET A 1 9.91 4.82 -3.26
CA MET A 1 8.44 5.04 -3.27
C MET A 1 7.83 4.15 -4.34
N THR A 2 6.75 3.43 -4.03
CA THR A 2 6.04 2.56 -4.99
C THR A 2 4.73 3.20 -5.46
N LEU A 3 4.18 2.69 -6.56
CA LEU A 3 2.91 3.17 -7.12
C LEU A 3 1.71 2.83 -6.23
N ASN A 4 1.72 1.64 -5.64
CA ASN A 4 0.65 1.19 -4.75
C ASN A 4 1.16 0.35 -3.56
N GLN A 5 0.27 0.18 -2.58
CA GLN A 5 0.47 -0.56 -1.34
C GLN A 5 0.69 -2.06 -1.54
N TRP A 6 0.20 -2.67 -2.63
CA TRP A 6 0.37 -4.09 -2.90
C TRP A 6 1.80 -4.39 -3.36
N VAL A 7 2.31 -3.60 -4.31
CA VAL A 7 3.71 -3.65 -4.75
C VAL A 7 4.65 -3.29 -3.59
N GLN A 8 4.29 -2.29 -2.78
CA GLN A 8 5.03 -1.95 -1.56
C GLN A 8 5.09 -3.12 -0.58
N GLY A 9 3.95 -3.75 -0.34
CA GLY A 9 3.87 -4.87 0.59
C GLY A 9 4.68 -6.05 0.12
N ASN A 10 4.61 -6.40 -1.17
CA ASN A 10 5.39 -7.50 -1.74
C ASN A 10 6.90 -7.28 -1.66
N ALA A 11 7.36 -6.02 -1.78
CA ALA A 11 8.78 -5.70 -1.62
C ALA A 11 9.28 -5.92 -0.18
N ASN A 12 8.39 -5.91 0.82
CA ASN A 12 8.71 -6.17 2.23
C ASN A 12 8.35 -7.60 2.68
N HIS A 13 7.39 -8.21 2.00
CA HIS A 13 6.78 -9.50 2.31
C HIS A 13 6.62 -10.28 1.02
N GLU A 14 7.63 -11.07 0.69
CA GLU A 14 7.66 -11.85 -0.55
C GLU A 14 6.41 -12.72 -0.70
N GLY A 15 5.85 -12.75 -1.91
CA GLY A 15 4.66 -13.51 -2.25
C GLY A 15 3.33 -12.83 -1.90
N LEU A 16 3.32 -11.71 -1.17
CA LEU A 16 2.06 -11.03 -0.80
C LEU A 16 1.21 -10.64 -2.01
N LEU A 17 1.80 -10.04 -3.04
CA LEU A 17 1.05 -9.56 -4.21
C LEU A 17 0.48 -10.73 -5.02
N GLU A 18 1.30 -11.75 -5.28
CA GLU A 18 0.87 -12.93 -6.03
C GLU A 18 -0.25 -13.69 -5.29
N ASN A 19 -0.05 -13.92 -3.98
CA ASN A 19 -1.02 -14.61 -3.15
C ASN A 19 -2.32 -13.82 -2.98
N ALA A 20 -2.22 -12.49 -2.85
CA ALA A 20 -3.39 -11.63 -2.89
C ALA A 20 -4.11 -11.77 -4.24
N GLN A 21 -3.42 -11.65 -5.37
CA GLN A 21 -4.05 -11.74 -6.70
C GLN A 21 -4.82 -13.06 -6.88
N LYS A 22 -4.27 -14.20 -6.44
CA LYS A 22 -4.98 -15.50 -6.45
C LYS A 22 -6.33 -15.47 -5.72
N ILE A 23 -6.40 -14.76 -4.59
CA ILE A 23 -7.65 -14.59 -3.84
C ILE A 23 -8.66 -13.75 -4.62
N PHE A 24 -8.22 -12.62 -5.20
CA PHE A 24 -9.09 -11.78 -6.03
C PHE A 24 -9.62 -12.53 -7.25
N ASP A 25 -8.76 -13.32 -7.91
CA ASP A 25 -9.13 -14.15 -9.05
C ASP A 25 -10.14 -15.23 -8.65
N ALA A 26 -9.94 -15.90 -7.51
CA ALA A 26 -10.86 -16.91 -6.97
C ALA A 26 -12.23 -16.33 -6.54
N LEU A 27 -12.26 -15.06 -6.15
CA LEU A 27 -13.50 -14.33 -5.84
C LEU A 27 -14.12 -13.64 -7.08
N HIS A 28 -13.53 -13.82 -8.26
CA HIS A 28 -13.97 -13.20 -9.51
C HIS A 28 -14.06 -11.66 -9.44
N ILE A 29 -13.18 -11.04 -8.66
CA ILE A 29 -13.11 -9.58 -8.55
C ILE A 29 -12.20 -9.08 -9.69
N PRO A 30 -12.71 -8.31 -10.67
CA PRO A 30 -11.99 -8.00 -11.91
C PRO A 30 -10.97 -6.86 -11.72
N ILE A 31 -9.94 -7.09 -10.91
CA ILE A 31 -8.90 -6.11 -10.55
C ILE A 31 -7.53 -6.73 -10.68
N ARG A 32 -6.60 -5.99 -11.29
CA ARG A 32 -5.17 -6.30 -11.30
C ARG A 32 -4.44 -5.42 -10.28
N LEU A 33 -4.00 -6.02 -9.17
CA LEU A 33 -3.49 -5.28 -8.01
C LEU A 33 -2.18 -4.51 -8.30
N ASP A 34 -1.32 -5.07 -9.16
CA ASP A 34 -0.04 -4.49 -9.58
C ASP A 34 -0.20 -3.23 -10.45
N THR A 35 -1.31 -3.13 -11.17
CA THR A 35 -1.59 -2.00 -12.06
C THR A 35 -2.13 -0.76 -11.34
N LEU A 36 -2.60 -0.90 -10.10
CA LEU A 36 -3.20 0.19 -9.34
C LEU A 36 -2.22 1.34 -9.07
N ILE A 37 -2.74 2.55 -8.97
CA ILE A 37 -2.02 3.73 -8.51
C ILE A 37 -2.76 4.28 -7.30
N ASP A 38 -2.15 4.19 -6.13
CA ASP A 38 -2.76 4.65 -4.90
C ASP A 38 -2.98 6.17 -4.92
N ILE A 39 -4.07 6.65 -4.32
CA ILE A 39 -4.31 8.08 -4.08
C ILE A 39 -3.72 8.42 -2.71
N PRO A 40 -2.74 9.32 -2.59
CA PRO A 40 -1.97 9.52 -1.36
C PRO A 40 -2.80 9.65 -0.08
N ASP A 41 -3.93 10.35 -0.14
CA ASP A 41 -4.76 10.64 1.04
C ASP A 41 -5.81 9.55 1.33
N SER A 42 -5.89 8.50 0.50
CA SER A 42 -6.83 7.40 0.67
C SER A 42 -6.18 6.09 1.13
N VAL A 43 -4.86 6.07 1.31
CA VAL A 43 -4.12 4.84 1.66
C VAL A 43 -4.00 4.69 3.16
N GLY A 44 -4.49 3.57 3.67
CA GLY A 44 -4.12 3.05 4.98
C GLY A 44 -2.99 2.02 4.85
N TYR A 45 -1.89 2.23 5.56
CA TYR A 45 -0.82 1.23 5.70
C TYR A 45 -0.92 0.44 7.02
N CYS A 46 -1.97 0.67 7.79
CA CYS A 46 -2.20 0.06 9.10
C CYS A 46 -3.71 0.02 9.40
N ASN A 47 -4.09 -0.74 10.41
CA ASN A 47 -5.48 -0.92 10.84
C ASN A 47 -6.00 0.22 11.76
N TYR A 48 -5.46 1.44 11.63
CA TYR A 48 -5.87 2.60 12.45
C TYR A 48 -6.77 3.53 11.65
N TRP A 49 -8.06 3.37 11.86
CA TRP A 49 -9.11 4.01 11.08
C TRP A 49 -10.42 4.01 11.86
N VAL A 50 -11.23 5.03 11.64
CA VAL A 50 -12.53 5.18 12.27
C VAL A 50 -13.57 5.30 11.17
N GLY A 51 -14.59 4.46 11.25
CA GLY A 51 -15.70 4.41 10.31
C GLY A 51 -17.03 4.73 10.97
N SER A 52 -17.95 5.30 10.19
CA SER A 52 -19.37 5.37 10.59
C SER A 52 -19.99 3.97 10.65
N PRO A 53 -21.15 3.78 11.32
CA PRO A 53 -21.85 2.48 11.31
C PRO A 53 -22.18 1.97 9.89
N LYS A 54 -22.56 2.88 8.99
CA LYS A 54 -22.83 2.55 7.57
C LYS A 54 -21.57 2.05 6.86
N PHE A 55 -20.43 2.69 7.13
CA PHE A 55 -19.14 2.26 6.60
C PHE A 55 -18.77 0.86 7.09
N TRP A 56 -18.85 0.61 8.40
CA TRP A 56 -18.46 -0.67 8.98
C TRP A 56 -19.29 -1.82 8.43
N ARG A 57 -20.61 -1.62 8.26
CA ARG A 57 -21.46 -2.64 7.65
C ARG A 57 -20.99 -2.99 6.23
N ALA A 58 -20.84 -1.99 5.38
CA ALA A 58 -20.42 -2.21 4.00
C ALA A 58 -18.99 -2.78 3.88
N TYR A 59 -18.08 -2.36 4.77
CA TYR A 59 -16.73 -2.90 4.80
C TYR A 59 -16.72 -4.36 5.23
N MET A 60 -17.49 -4.73 6.28
CA MET A 60 -17.61 -6.12 6.70
C MET A 60 -18.20 -6.99 5.59
N ASP A 61 -19.28 -6.53 4.94
CA ASP A 61 -19.89 -7.20 3.79
C ASP A 61 -18.87 -7.40 2.65
N PHE A 62 -18.02 -6.40 2.41
CA PHE A 62 -16.93 -6.49 1.42
C PHE A 62 -15.85 -7.50 1.83
N THR A 63 -15.44 -7.54 3.10
CA THR A 63 -14.37 -8.44 3.57
C THR A 63 -14.80 -9.88 3.79
N GLU A 64 -16.09 -10.12 4.00
CA GLU A 64 -16.63 -11.43 4.38
C GLU A 64 -16.28 -12.55 3.38
N PRO A 65 -16.36 -12.36 2.05
CA PRO A 65 -15.96 -13.39 1.08
C PRO A 65 -14.46 -13.73 1.17
N PHE A 66 -13.61 -12.72 1.39
CA PHE A 66 -12.17 -12.93 1.57
C PHE A 66 -11.90 -13.75 2.83
N TYR A 67 -12.52 -13.36 3.95
CA TYR A 67 -12.40 -14.07 5.22
C TYR A 67 -12.83 -15.55 5.06
N ARG A 68 -14.02 -15.80 4.48
CA ARG A 68 -14.52 -17.17 4.29
C ARG A 68 -13.62 -18.01 3.40
N LEU A 69 -13.10 -17.44 2.31
CA LEU A 69 -12.20 -18.15 1.41
C LEU A 69 -10.90 -18.56 2.12
N ILE A 70 -10.29 -17.62 2.85
CA ILE A 70 -9.04 -17.86 3.58
C ILE A 70 -9.25 -18.82 4.75
N GLU A 71 -10.35 -18.68 5.49
CA GLU A 71 -10.63 -19.50 6.66
C GLU A 71 -10.88 -20.97 6.27
N ASN A 72 -11.54 -21.20 5.13
CA ASN A 72 -11.80 -22.53 4.60
C ASN A 72 -10.59 -23.16 3.87
N ASP A 73 -9.58 -22.38 3.51
CA ASP A 73 -8.35 -22.88 2.87
C ASP A 73 -7.38 -23.53 3.87
N LYS A 74 -7.74 -24.71 4.38
CA LYS A 74 -6.92 -25.46 5.36
C LYS A 74 -5.58 -25.93 4.80
N ALA A 75 -5.46 -26.03 3.47
CA ALA A 75 -4.22 -26.42 2.79
C ALA A 75 -3.31 -25.23 2.47
N ASN A 76 -3.70 -24.00 2.82
CA ASN A 76 -2.93 -22.77 2.56
C ASN A 76 -2.57 -22.58 1.07
N ARG A 77 -3.48 -22.94 0.17
CA ARG A 77 -3.35 -22.74 -1.29
C ARG A 77 -3.15 -21.28 -1.67
N PHE A 78 -3.70 -20.35 -0.89
CA PHE A 78 -3.54 -18.92 -1.08
C PHE A 78 -2.37 -18.33 -0.30
N GLY A 79 -1.58 -19.14 0.43
CA GLY A 79 -0.37 -18.67 1.12
C GLY A 79 -0.58 -17.70 2.28
N MET A 80 -1.82 -17.40 2.69
CA MET A 80 -2.10 -16.40 3.74
C MET A 80 -1.58 -16.81 5.14
N ARG A 81 -1.37 -18.10 5.38
CA ARG A 81 -0.77 -18.64 6.61
C ARG A 81 0.75 -18.81 6.48
N SER A 82 1.34 -18.51 5.32
CA SER A 82 2.79 -18.60 5.11
C SER A 82 3.49 -17.54 5.95
N MET A 83 4.55 -17.95 6.65
CA MET A 83 5.34 -17.11 7.52
C MET A 83 6.33 -16.27 6.70
N VAL A 84 6.36 -14.97 6.94
CA VAL A 84 7.29 -14.02 6.30
C VAL A 84 8.07 -13.25 7.35
N THR A 85 9.33 -12.95 7.04
CA THR A 85 10.17 -12.10 7.88
C THR A 85 9.62 -10.67 7.87
N HIS A 86 9.68 -10.01 9.02
CA HIS A 86 9.37 -8.60 9.16
C HIS A 86 10.45 -7.93 9.99
N ASN A 87 11.11 -6.90 9.47
CA ASN A 87 12.10 -6.08 10.19
C ASN A 87 13.19 -6.87 10.95
N ASN A 88 13.70 -7.98 10.38
CA ASN A 88 14.69 -8.88 11.02
C ASN A 88 14.24 -9.46 12.38
N MET A 89 12.93 -9.45 12.65
CA MET A 89 12.25 -9.90 13.86
C MET A 89 11.44 -11.18 13.56
N PRO A 90 10.72 -11.78 14.54
CA PRO A 90 10.00 -13.04 14.35
C PRO A 90 9.10 -13.05 13.12
N THR A 91 8.95 -14.22 12.50
CA THR A 91 8.12 -14.36 11.30
C THR A 91 6.63 -14.24 11.63
N TYR A 92 5.88 -13.52 10.81
CA TYR A 92 4.43 -13.38 10.92
C TYR A 92 3.73 -14.02 9.72
N PRO A 93 2.49 -14.50 9.85
CA PRO A 93 1.72 -14.94 8.69
C PRO A 93 1.49 -13.77 7.71
N LEU A 94 1.31 -14.05 6.42
CA LEU A 94 0.99 -13.03 5.41
C LEU A 94 -0.37 -12.34 5.64
N LEU A 95 -1.30 -13.02 6.31
CA LEU A 95 -2.70 -12.60 6.47
C LEU A 95 -2.88 -11.16 7.00
N PRO A 96 -2.23 -10.71 8.09
CA PRO A 96 -2.39 -9.34 8.58
C PRO A 96 -2.01 -8.30 7.53
N PHE A 97 -0.91 -8.52 6.80
CA PHE A 97 -0.45 -7.62 5.74
C PHE A 97 -1.42 -7.59 4.56
N PHE A 98 -2.09 -8.70 4.24
CA PHE A 98 -3.18 -8.72 3.28
C PHE A 98 -4.37 -7.89 3.77
N MET A 99 -4.83 -8.11 5.00
CA MET A 99 -6.00 -7.44 5.58
C MET A 99 -5.82 -5.92 5.71
N GLU A 100 -4.62 -5.46 6.08
CA GLU A 100 -4.28 -4.03 6.19
C GLU A 100 -4.47 -3.23 4.89
N ARG A 101 -4.49 -3.92 3.74
CA ARG A 101 -4.59 -3.30 2.41
C ARG A 101 -6.01 -3.27 1.85
N LEU A 102 -6.91 -4.10 2.37
CA LEU A 102 -8.32 -4.11 1.99
C LEU A 102 -9.05 -2.77 2.27
N PRO A 103 -8.80 -2.04 3.36
CA PRO A 103 -9.33 -0.69 3.61
C PRO A 103 -9.21 0.27 2.42
N THR A 104 -7.98 0.43 1.93
CA THR A 104 -7.64 1.32 0.82
C THR A 104 -8.36 0.89 -0.47
N LEU A 105 -8.42 -0.43 -0.72
CA LEU A 105 -9.11 -0.95 -1.89
C LEU A 105 -10.62 -0.77 -1.78
N PHE A 106 -11.19 -1.01 -0.61
CA PHE A 106 -12.62 -0.82 -0.35
C PHE A 106 -13.03 0.63 -0.66
N LEU A 107 -12.29 1.62 -0.16
CA LEU A 107 -12.55 3.04 -0.45
C LEU A 107 -12.44 3.36 -1.95
N ARG A 108 -11.46 2.76 -2.65
CA ARG A 108 -11.30 2.91 -4.11
C ARG A 108 -12.53 2.40 -4.87
N LEU A 109 -13.06 1.24 -4.48
CA LEU A 109 -14.19 0.59 -5.14
C LEU A 109 -15.54 1.17 -4.72
N ASN A 110 -15.58 1.91 -3.61
CA ASN A 110 -16.78 2.46 -3.04
C ASN A 110 -16.66 3.99 -2.84
N PRO A 111 -16.58 4.79 -3.92
CA PRO A 111 -16.36 6.25 -3.86
C PRO A 111 -17.52 7.03 -3.20
N GLN A 112 -18.64 6.37 -2.91
CA GLN A 112 -19.73 6.91 -2.10
C GLN A 112 -19.33 7.11 -0.63
N PHE A 113 -18.34 6.38 -0.13
CA PHE A 113 -17.78 6.62 1.21
C PHE A 113 -16.75 7.74 1.13
N LYS A 114 -17.02 8.81 1.88
CA LYS A 114 -16.07 9.91 2.04
C LYS A 114 -15.09 9.58 3.15
N TYR A 115 -13.86 10.04 2.98
CA TYR A 115 -12.77 9.86 3.93
C TYR A 115 -12.06 11.19 4.16
N ALA A 116 -11.37 11.28 5.28
CA ALA A 116 -10.45 12.36 5.59
C ALA A 116 -9.20 11.75 6.23
N ALA A 117 -8.02 12.07 5.70
CA ALA A 117 -6.77 11.69 6.32
C ALA A 117 -6.54 12.57 7.55
N PHE A 118 -6.28 11.97 8.71
CA PHE A 118 -5.96 12.71 9.92
C PHE A 118 -4.50 13.16 9.84
N ASN A 119 -4.29 14.48 9.78
CA ASN A 119 -3.01 15.20 9.69
C ASN A 119 -2.26 15.04 8.36
N HIS A 120 -2.17 16.13 7.61
CA HIS A 120 -1.03 16.36 6.74
C HIS A 120 0.14 16.82 7.59
N TYR A 121 1.28 16.15 7.47
CA TYR A 121 2.52 16.67 8.06
C TYR A 121 2.78 18.07 7.50
N PRO A 122 3.15 19.05 8.35
CA PRO A 122 3.58 20.36 7.89
C PRO A 122 4.66 20.22 6.81
N ASP A 123 4.55 21.04 5.76
CA ASP A 123 5.51 21.08 4.64
C ASP A 123 6.95 21.25 5.15
N SER A 124 7.15 22.01 6.24
CA SER A 124 8.44 22.19 6.90
C SER A 124 9.03 20.89 7.47
N LEU A 125 8.21 20.01 8.06
CA LEU A 125 8.66 18.70 8.54
C LEU A 125 9.03 17.77 7.39
N LEU A 126 8.25 17.80 6.31
CA LEU A 126 8.54 17.00 5.12
C LEU A 126 9.84 17.47 4.44
N ARG A 127 10.05 18.78 4.29
CA ARG A 127 11.31 19.33 3.78
C ARG A 127 12.49 18.93 4.64
N LYS A 128 12.33 18.97 5.97
CA LYS A 128 13.38 18.53 6.89
C LYS A 128 13.69 17.04 6.69
N ALA A 129 12.67 16.19 6.59
CA ALA A 129 12.84 14.74 6.47
C ALA A 129 13.40 14.29 5.11
N TRP A 130 13.12 15.03 4.04
CA TRP A 130 13.49 14.63 2.68
C TRP A 130 14.63 15.48 2.08
N GLY A 131 14.99 16.61 2.71
CA GLY A 131 16.05 17.51 2.26
C GLY A 131 15.94 17.83 0.77
N ASP A 132 17.05 17.68 0.03
CA ASP A 132 17.12 17.98 -1.40
C ASP A 132 16.37 16.97 -2.30
N THR A 133 15.85 15.88 -1.72
CA THR A 133 14.97 14.92 -2.41
C THR A 133 13.49 15.24 -2.26
N TYR A 134 13.15 16.26 -1.47
CA TYR A 134 11.78 16.71 -1.28
C TYR A 134 11.04 17.02 -2.59
N PRO A 135 11.63 17.72 -3.58
CA PRO A 135 10.94 18.00 -4.84
C PRO A 135 10.52 16.73 -5.59
N GLU A 136 11.37 15.71 -5.65
CA GLU A 136 11.03 14.45 -6.32
C GLU A 136 9.97 13.66 -5.55
N MET A 137 9.99 13.69 -4.22
CA MET A 137 8.93 13.10 -3.39
C MET A 137 7.57 13.74 -3.67
N MET A 138 7.53 15.08 -3.75
CA MET A 138 6.30 15.81 -4.08
C MET A 138 5.86 15.57 -5.53
N ALA A 139 6.79 15.45 -6.47
CA ALA A 139 6.48 15.07 -7.85
C ALA A 139 5.88 13.65 -7.93
N CYS A 140 6.40 12.70 -7.16
CA CYS A 140 5.80 11.36 -7.07
C CYS A 140 4.39 11.41 -6.46
N LYS A 141 4.16 12.24 -5.42
CA LYS A 141 2.82 12.44 -4.84
C LYS A 141 1.85 13.02 -5.86
N ALA A 142 2.23 14.08 -6.56
CA ALA A 142 1.40 14.74 -7.56
C ALA A 142 1.05 13.81 -8.74
N ALA A 143 2.02 13.02 -9.22
CA ALA A 143 1.78 12.03 -10.27
C ALA A 143 0.75 10.97 -9.83
N LYS A 144 0.80 10.53 -8.56
CA LYS A 144 -0.21 9.61 -8.00
C LYS A 144 -1.61 10.23 -7.94
N GLU A 145 -1.72 11.51 -7.54
CA GLU A 145 -3.00 12.24 -7.53
C GLU A 145 -3.60 12.35 -8.94
N GLN A 146 -2.74 12.54 -9.95
CA GLN A 146 -3.13 12.60 -11.36
C GLN A 146 -3.35 11.23 -12.00
N GLN A 147 -3.09 10.14 -11.26
CA GLN A 147 -3.08 8.77 -11.77
C GLN A 147 -2.15 8.60 -13.00
N ASP A 148 -1.05 9.35 -13.06
CA ASP A 148 -0.07 9.32 -14.14
C ASP A 148 1.13 8.43 -13.78
N ARG A 149 1.16 7.23 -14.35
CA ARG A 149 2.24 6.26 -14.16
C ARG A 149 3.56 6.74 -14.74
N ALA A 150 3.56 7.36 -15.91
CA ALA A 150 4.78 7.76 -16.59
C ALA A 150 5.46 8.93 -15.86
N ALA A 151 4.67 9.90 -15.40
CA ALA A 151 5.16 10.97 -14.54
C ALA A 151 5.69 10.42 -13.22
N PHE A 152 5.02 9.44 -12.61
CA PHE A 152 5.49 8.80 -11.39
C PHE A 152 6.82 8.09 -11.60
N ASP A 153 6.95 7.26 -12.63
CA ASP A 153 8.19 6.52 -12.90
C ASP A 153 9.34 7.48 -13.17
N THR A 154 9.09 8.57 -13.90
CA THR A 154 10.08 9.64 -14.13
C THR A 154 10.54 10.28 -12.82
N ALA A 155 9.61 10.69 -11.95
CA ALA A 155 9.92 11.30 -10.67
C ALA A 155 10.64 10.32 -9.73
N ARG A 156 10.21 9.05 -9.70
CA ARG A 156 10.84 8.00 -8.89
C ARG A 156 12.27 7.74 -9.32
N ASN A 157 12.55 7.69 -10.63
CA ASN A 157 13.90 7.43 -11.12
C ASN A 157 14.85 8.55 -10.71
N ARG A 158 14.42 9.83 -10.84
CA ARG A 158 15.19 10.98 -10.35
C ARG A 158 15.45 10.91 -8.83
N LEU A 159 14.45 10.49 -8.05
CA LEU A 159 14.60 10.27 -6.61
C LEU A 159 15.67 9.22 -6.30
N LEU A 160 15.61 8.06 -6.97
CA LEU A 160 16.55 6.96 -6.77
C LEU A 160 17.98 7.36 -7.15
N GLU A 161 18.16 8.07 -8.26
CA GLU A 161 19.46 8.61 -8.68
C GLU A 161 20.05 9.55 -7.62
N LYS A 162 19.23 10.43 -7.03
CA LYS A 162 19.68 11.31 -5.93
C LYS A 162 20.08 10.51 -4.68
N LEU A 163 19.25 9.55 -4.26
CA LEU A 163 19.53 8.71 -3.09
C LEU A 163 20.82 7.91 -3.25
N GLN A 164 21.06 7.35 -4.42
CA GLN A 164 22.29 6.59 -4.71
C GLN A 164 23.54 7.47 -4.62
N ARG A 165 23.47 8.74 -5.03
CA ARG A 165 24.58 9.70 -4.87
C ARG A 165 24.89 10.01 -3.40
N TYR A 166 23.88 10.06 -2.53
CA TYR A 166 24.12 10.24 -1.09
C TYR A 166 24.87 9.05 -0.50
N GLU A 167 24.45 7.83 -0.85
CA GLU A 167 25.11 6.60 -0.39
C GLU A 167 26.58 6.53 -0.85
N GLN A 168 26.87 6.98 -2.07
CA GLN A 168 28.24 7.01 -2.61
C GLN A 168 29.13 8.11 -2.01
N THR A 169 28.55 9.24 -1.59
CA THR A 169 29.31 10.40 -1.09
C THR A 169 29.55 10.36 0.42
N GLY A 170 29.07 9.34 1.12
CA GLY A 170 29.20 9.21 2.58
C GLY A 170 28.47 10.30 3.37
N LYS A 171 27.69 11.14 2.68
CA LYS A 171 26.79 12.11 3.33
C LYS A 171 25.65 11.31 3.95
N THR A 172 25.39 11.51 5.24
CA THR A 172 24.17 11.00 5.86
C THR A 172 22.96 11.47 5.06
N LYS A 173 21.94 10.61 4.91
CA LYS A 173 20.62 11.04 4.43
C LYS A 173 20.23 12.33 5.18
N PRO A 174 19.60 13.30 4.50
CA PRO A 174 19.12 14.52 5.16
C PRO A 174 18.29 14.21 6.42
#